data_AF-A0A1V6HXE3-F1
#
_entry.id   AF-A0A1V6HXE3-F1
#
_cell.length_a   1.000
_cell.length_b   1.000
_cell.length_c   1.000
_cell.angle_alpha   90.00
_cell.angle_beta   90.00
_cell.angle_gamma   90.00
#
_symmetry.space_group_name_H-M   'P 1'
#
loop_
_entity.id
_entity.type
_entity.pdbx_description
1 polymer ?
#
loop_
_entity_poly.entity_id
_entity_poly.type
_entity_poly.pdbx_seq_one_letter_code
_entity_poly.pdbx_strand_id
1 'polypeptide(L)'
;MLLKHAEAIGEPADLIAKAGEVLAQPARSSPHNDHFHLRIYCSADDQLEGCVDFGSNRSWYAGPNPKVSARIKELIRLSRSNDPKVRRDAAIVLGRMEDEAAQNRIFQMLSDKDEAVVHQAAIAIKEYSAPTDPDRIIKVLLRHESDTVAGHLFKALTAFKRRTQTKALLKLLASGRQLEFDMEVFKFTSPVRDVALDRLCKVTKRKAAITLAGALSMPGVDVAAIDDRLRILTGMNPDTETESDMIRIWQESTGVSEGNKRWFR
;
A
#
# COMPACT_ATOMS: atom_id res chain seq x y z
N MET A 1 16.02 12.90 37.30
CA MET A 1 16.51 13.66 36.14
C MET A 1 15.32 14.11 35.32
N LEU A 2 15.33 15.36 34.86
CA LEU A 2 14.21 16.15 34.33
C LEU A 2 13.03 16.35 35.31
N LEU A 3 12.15 15.37 35.56
CA LEU A 3 10.98 15.59 36.44
C LEU A 3 11.38 16.02 37.86
N LYS A 4 12.30 15.28 38.49
CA LYS A 4 12.88 15.67 39.79
C LYS A 4 13.58 17.03 39.79
N HIS A 5 14.13 17.44 38.64
CA HIS A 5 14.78 18.75 38.54
C HIS A 5 13.73 19.87 38.42
N ALA A 6 12.70 19.66 37.59
CA ALA A 6 11.54 20.55 37.46
C ALA A 6 10.83 20.76 38.80
N GLU A 7 10.62 19.69 39.58
CA GLU A 7 10.11 19.77 40.96
C GLU A 7 11.02 20.63 41.85
N ALA A 8 12.34 20.43 41.80
CA ALA A 8 13.30 21.13 42.66
C ALA A 8 13.42 22.62 42.36
N ILE A 9 13.21 23.04 41.11
CA ILE A 9 13.24 24.46 40.70
C ILE A 9 11.86 25.13 40.77
N GLY A 10 10.80 24.40 41.14
CA GLY A 10 9.46 24.95 41.35
C GLY A 10 8.64 25.17 40.08
N GLU A 11 8.81 24.34 39.05
CA GLU A 11 7.95 24.39 37.85
C GLU A 11 6.47 24.13 38.19
N PRO A 12 5.51 24.62 37.38
CA PRO A 12 4.08 24.40 37.60
C PRO A 12 3.72 22.92 37.72
N ALA A 13 2.90 22.58 38.73
CA ALA A 13 2.51 21.20 39.00
C ALA A 13 1.78 20.53 37.82
N ASP A 14 0.97 21.29 37.07
CA ASP A 14 0.29 20.77 35.88
C ASP A 14 1.27 20.47 34.74
N LEU A 15 2.32 21.28 34.57
CA LEU A 15 3.39 21.04 33.61
C LEU A 15 4.20 19.79 33.98
N ILE A 16 4.54 19.62 35.26
CA ILE A 16 5.24 18.42 35.76
C ILE A 16 4.38 17.18 35.55
N ALA A 17 3.07 17.24 35.84
CA ALA A 17 2.14 16.15 35.62
C ALA A 17 2.07 15.75 34.14
N LYS A 18 1.95 16.73 33.23
CA LYS A 18 1.99 16.49 31.78
C LYS A 18 3.31 15.88 31.35
N ALA A 19 4.44 16.46 31.78
CA ALA A 19 5.76 15.90 31.49
C ALA A 19 5.87 14.44 31.99
N GLY A 20 5.27 14.12 33.14
CA GLY A 20 5.21 12.77 33.71
C GLY A 20 4.51 11.73 32.84
N GLU A 21 3.47 12.10 32.08
CA GLU A 21 2.82 11.14 31.17
C GLU A 21 3.62 10.91 29.88
N VAL A 22 4.48 11.84 29.44
CA VAL A 22 5.26 11.72 28.19
C VAL A 22 6.69 11.25 28.38
N LEU A 23 7.34 11.62 29.49
CA LEU A 23 8.72 11.25 29.77
C LEU A 23 8.78 9.83 30.36
N ALA A 24 9.20 8.89 29.53
CA ALA A 24 9.43 7.50 29.93
C ALA A 24 10.92 7.16 29.81
N GLN A 25 11.46 6.50 30.84
CA GLN A 25 12.77 5.85 30.74
C GLN A 25 12.63 4.53 29.97
N PRO A 26 13.66 4.15 29.18
CA PRO A 26 13.60 2.91 28.42
C PRO A 26 13.52 1.70 29.36
N ALA A 27 12.57 0.80 29.11
CA ALA A 27 12.35 -0.38 29.95
C ALA A 27 13.31 -1.55 29.65
N ARG A 28 14.02 -1.51 28.51
CA ARG A 28 14.89 -2.61 28.02
C ARG A 28 16.34 -2.19 27.81
N SER A 29 16.74 -1.04 28.35
CA SER A 29 18.12 -0.57 28.35
C SER A 29 18.38 0.24 29.61
N SER A 30 19.66 0.48 29.91
CA SER A 30 20.03 1.40 30.99
C SER A 30 19.47 2.80 30.72
N PRO A 31 18.99 3.52 31.76
CA PRO A 31 18.72 4.95 31.68
C PRO A 31 19.91 5.70 31.10
N HIS A 32 19.68 6.55 30.11
CA HIS A 32 20.69 7.38 29.46
C HIS A 32 20.12 8.77 29.16
N ASN A 33 21.00 9.73 28.95
CA ASN A 33 20.70 11.15 28.78
C ASN A 33 21.35 11.74 27.51
N ASP A 34 21.64 10.90 26.53
CA ASP A 34 22.31 11.26 25.27
C ASP A 34 21.33 11.53 24.12
N HIS A 35 20.05 11.21 24.27
CA HIS A 35 19.00 11.55 23.30
C HIS A 35 17.59 11.55 23.91
N PHE A 36 16.64 12.14 23.18
CA PHE A 36 15.21 12.13 23.48
C PHE A 36 14.39 11.75 22.26
N HIS A 37 13.28 11.05 22.46
CA HIS A 37 12.27 10.84 21.42
C HIS A 37 11.19 11.91 21.52
N LEU A 38 10.95 12.62 20.42
CA LEU A 38 9.88 13.59 20.31
C LEU A 38 8.67 12.98 19.60
N ARG A 39 7.48 13.32 20.11
CA ARG A 39 6.21 13.04 19.46
C ARG A 39 5.47 14.35 19.33
N ILE A 40 5.15 14.71 18.09
CA ILE A 40 4.43 15.94 17.76
C ILE A 40 3.03 15.51 17.33
N TYR A 41 2.00 16.04 18.01
CA TYR A 41 0.62 15.82 17.60
C TYR A 41 0.27 16.72 16.41
N CYS A 42 -0.66 16.26 15.58
CA CYS A 42 -1.21 17.04 14.49
C CYS A 42 -1.89 18.32 15.02
N SER A 43 -1.49 19.48 14.49
CA SER A 43 -2.21 20.72 14.77
C SER A 43 -3.64 20.66 14.21
N ALA A 44 -4.52 21.55 14.64
CA ALA A 44 -5.89 21.59 14.15
C ALA A 44 -5.95 21.77 12.61
N ASP A 45 -5.02 22.52 12.04
CA ASP A 45 -4.91 22.77 10.60
C ASP A 45 -4.30 21.56 9.87
N ASP A 46 -3.28 20.91 10.44
CA ASP A 46 -2.70 19.70 9.83
C ASP A 46 -3.72 18.57 9.71
N GLN A 47 -4.63 18.45 10.70
CA GLN A 47 -5.72 17.48 10.63
C GLN A 47 -6.69 17.78 9.46
N LEU A 48 -6.87 19.06 9.09
CA LEU A 48 -7.65 19.47 7.90
C LEU A 48 -6.91 19.25 6.58
N GLU A 49 -5.65 18.83 6.64
CA GLU A 49 -4.80 18.47 5.50
C GLU A 49 -4.41 16.98 5.50
N GLY A 50 -5.00 16.17 6.40
CA GLY A 50 -4.93 14.71 6.42
C GLY A 50 -3.95 14.14 7.45
N CYS A 51 -3.40 14.95 8.35
CA CYS A 51 -2.57 14.46 9.45
C CYS A 51 -3.41 13.65 10.44
N VAL A 52 -2.91 12.46 10.79
CA VAL A 52 -3.53 11.56 11.76
C VAL A 52 -2.54 11.25 12.88
N ASP A 53 -2.98 11.44 14.11
CA ASP A 53 -2.22 11.05 15.29
C ASP A 53 -2.27 9.54 15.51
N PHE A 54 -1.12 8.91 15.74
CA PHE A 54 -1.00 7.48 16.02
C PHE A 54 -0.44 7.22 17.42
N GLY A 55 -0.65 6.03 17.98
CA GLY A 55 -0.08 5.63 19.27
C GLY A 55 -0.93 6.05 20.47
N SER A 56 -0.33 6.09 21.65
CA SER A 56 -1.05 6.38 22.89
C SER A 56 -1.36 7.88 22.99
N ASN A 57 -2.64 8.22 23.10
CA ASN A 57 -3.08 9.58 23.39
C ASN A 57 -2.88 9.90 24.88
N ARG A 58 -2.50 11.14 25.18
CA ARG A 58 -2.32 11.65 26.56
C ARG A 58 -3.60 12.31 27.07
N SER A 59 -3.68 12.55 28.38
CA SER A 59 -4.90 13.10 28.99
C SER A 59 -5.33 14.46 28.40
N TRP A 60 -4.39 15.23 27.85
CA TRP A 60 -4.62 16.53 27.19
C TRP A 60 -4.73 16.44 25.66
N TYR A 61 -4.83 15.24 25.07
CA TYR A 61 -5.04 15.10 23.64
C TYR A 61 -6.44 15.60 23.26
N ALA A 62 -6.50 16.57 22.34
CA ALA A 62 -7.75 17.22 21.94
C ALA A 62 -8.68 16.32 21.09
N GLY A 63 -8.17 15.20 20.57
CA GLY A 63 -8.95 14.34 19.71
C GLY A 63 -8.94 14.75 18.23
N PRO A 64 -9.61 13.97 17.37
CA PRO A 64 -9.81 14.30 15.97
C PRO A 64 -10.63 15.57 15.80
N ASN A 65 -10.24 16.41 14.84
CA ASN A 65 -10.92 17.65 14.51
C ASN A 65 -12.30 17.35 13.88
N PRO A 66 -13.42 17.80 14.48
CA PRO A 66 -14.77 17.49 13.98
C PRO A 66 -15.07 18.09 12.61
N LYS A 67 -14.23 19.03 12.13
CA LYS A 67 -14.39 19.67 10.81
C LYS A 67 -13.81 18.85 9.65
N VAL A 68 -13.07 17.77 9.92
CA VAL A 68 -12.44 16.95 8.86
C VAL A 68 -13.48 16.42 7.87
N SER A 69 -14.62 15.89 8.35
CA SER A 69 -15.67 15.41 7.46
C SER A 69 -16.28 16.51 6.58
N ALA A 70 -16.38 17.74 7.09
CA ALA A 70 -16.84 18.88 6.30
C ALA A 70 -15.78 19.31 5.25
N ARG A 71 -14.50 19.27 5.63
CA ARG A 71 -13.37 19.55 4.74
C ARG A 71 -13.28 18.56 3.59
N ILE A 72 -13.49 17.26 3.84
CA ILE A 72 -13.55 16.25 2.77
C ILE A 72 -14.66 16.58 1.77
N LYS A 73 -15.86 16.93 2.24
CA LYS A 73 -16.98 17.34 1.35
C LYS A 73 -16.64 18.56 0.51
N GLU A 74 -15.98 19.54 1.11
CA GLU A 74 -15.50 20.74 0.41
C GLU A 74 -14.48 20.40 -0.67
N LEU A 75 -13.45 19.62 -0.34
CA LEU A 75 -12.41 19.18 -1.28
C LEU A 75 -12.99 18.34 -2.42
N ILE A 76 -13.97 17.48 -2.13
CA ILE A 76 -14.73 16.76 -3.15
C ILE A 76 -15.43 17.73 -4.11
N ARG A 77 -15.99 18.85 -3.62
CA ARG A 77 -16.55 19.90 -4.50
C ARG A 77 -15.45 20.59 -5.33
N LEU A 78 -14.34 20.99 -4.70
CA LEU A 78 -13.20 21.66 -5.35
C LEU A 78 -12.54 20.80 -6.43
N SER A 79 -12.50 19.49 -6.23
CA SER A 79 -12.00 18.53 -7.23
C SER A 79 -12.85 18.47 -8.51
N ARG A 80 -13.95 19.23 -8.62
CA ARG A 80 -14.76 19.44 -9.82
C ARG A 80 -14.60 20.84 -10.42
N SER A 81 -13.63 21.63 -9.96
CA SER A 81 -13.34 22.95 -10.49
C SER A 81 -13.00 22.91 -11.99
N ASN A 82 -13.33 23.99 -12.70
CA ASN A 82 -12.90 24.16 -14.09
C ASN A 82 -11.37 24.31 -14.21
N ASP A 83 -10.71 24.81 -13.17
CA ASP A 83 -9.25 24.94 -13.13
C ASP A 83 -8.58 23.60 -12.75
N PRO A 84 -7.75 23.01 -13.63
CA PRO A 84 -7.04 21.77 -13.34
C PRO A 84 -6.08 21.89 -12.13
N LYS A 85 -5.51 23.07 -11.86
CA LYS A 85 -4.64 23.26 -10.68
C LYS A 85 -5.43 23.06 -9.39
N VAL A 86 -6.62 23.66 -9.30
CA VAL A 86 -7.52 23.48 -8.15
C VAL A 86 -7.94 22.01 -8.00
N ARG A 87 -8.23 21.32 -9.11
CA ARG A 87 -8.56 19.88 -9.05
C ARG A 87 -7.39 19.05 -8.52
N ARG A 88 -6.19 19.28 -9.06
CA ARG A 88 -4.96 18.59 -8.65
C ARG A 88 -4.65 18.86 -7.17
N ASP A 89 -4.74 20.11 -6.72
CA ASP A 89 -4.46 20.47 -5.33
C ASP A 89 -5.49 19.83 -4.38
N ALA A 90 -6.77 19.78 -4.77
CA ALA A 90 -7.77 19.02 -4.04
C ALA A 90 -7.44 17.51 -3.99
N ALA A 91 -6.89 16.94 -5.06
CA ALA A 91 -6.46 15.54 -5.10
C ALA A 91 -5.29 15.25 -4.14
N ILE A 92 -4.35 16.19 -3.98
CA ILE A 92 -3.24 16.06 -3.02
C ILE A 92 -3.81 15.86 -1.61
N VAL A 93 -4.73 16.73 -1.21
CA VAL A 93 -5.28 16.71 0.16
C VAL A 93 -6.20 15.51 0.36
N LEU A 94 -7.11 15.23 -0.59
CA LEU A 94 -7.96 14.03 -0.53
C LEU A 94 -7.15 12.73 -0.50
N GLY A 95 -5.98 12.71 -1.12
CA GLY A 95 -5.03 11.59 -1.06
C GLY A 95 -4.47 11.32 0.33
N ARG A 96 -4.41 12.34 1.20
CA ARG A 96 -3.92 12.21 2.59
C ARG A 96 -5.03 11.87 3.58
N MET A 97 -6.29 12.16 3.23
CA MET A 97 -7.44 12.00 4.13
C MET A 97 -7.82 10.53 4.37
N GLU A 98 -7.47 9.63 3.45
CA GLU A 98 -7.78 8.18 3.44
C GLU A 98 -9.25 7.76 3.67
N ASP A 99 -10.17 8.71 3.88
CA ASP A 99 -11.61 8.51 4.01
C ASP A 99 -12.22 7.86 2.76
N GLU A 100 -13.24 7.01 2.96
CA GLU A 100 -13.86 6.25 1.86
C GLU A 100 -14.45 7.15 0.77
N ALA A 101 -15.07 8.28 1.12
CA ALA A 101 -15.59 9.22 0.13
C ALA A 101 -14.46 9.93 -0.63
N ALA A 102 -13.35 10.24 0.07
CA ALA A 102 -12.14 10.78 -0.55
C ALA A 102 -11.51 9.79 -1.53
N GLN A 103 -11.30 8.52 -1.13
CA GLN A 103 -10.79 7.47 -2.00
C GLN A 103 -11.69 7.30 -3.24
N ASN A 104 -13.01 7.22 -3.02
CA ASN A 104 -13.97 7.10 -4.12
C ASN A 104 -13.87 8.23 -5.12
N ARG A 105 -13.67 9.47 -4.66
CA ARG A 105 -13.46 10.62 -5.53
C ARG A 105 -12.14 10.54 -6.27
N ILE A 106 -11.04 10.22 -5.60
CA ILE A 106 -9.72 10.08 -6.22
C ILE A 106 -9.73 9.06 -7.35
N PHE A 107 -10.40 7.91 -7.19
CA PHE A 107 -10.56 6.94 -8.28
C PHE A 107 -11.33 7.51 -9.49
N GLN A 108 -12.29 8.41 -9.30
CA GLN A 108 -12.97 9.07 -10.43
C GLN A 108 -12.04 10.03 -11.18
N MET A 109 -11.06 10.60 -10.48
CA MET A 109 -10.09 11.54 -11.05
C MET A 109 -9.03 10.87 -11.93
N LEU A 110 -8.96 9.53 -11.93
CA LEU A 110 -8.21 8.77 -12.93
C LEU A 110 -8.79 8.88 -14.35
N SER A 111 -9.98 9.45 -14.51
CA SER A 111 -10.58 9.77 -15.81
C SER A 111 -10.71 11.28 -16.02
N ASP A 112 -9.91 12.08 -15.30
CA ASP A 112 -9.83 13.52 -15.54
C ASP A 112 -9.22 13.80 -16.92
N LYS A 113 -9.63 14.92 -17.52
CA LYS A 113 -9.12 15.36 -18.83
C LYS A 113 -7.71 15.93 -18.77
N ASP A 114 -7.25 16.30 -17.58
CA ASP A 114 -5.92 16.88 -17.35
C ASP A 114 -4.98 15.81 -16.80
N GLU A 115 -3.88 15.57 -17.53
CA GLU A 115 -2.91 14.52 -17.19
C GLU A 115 -2.27 14.72 -15.82
N ALA A 116 -2.03 15.97 -15.39
CA ALA A 116 -1.44 16.23 -14.08
C ALA A 116 -2.40 15.86 -12.95
N VAL A 117 -3.71 16.03 -13.16
CA VAL A 117 -4.74 15.58 -12.23
C VAL A 117 -4.81 14.05 -12.18
N VAL A 118 -4.80 13.37 -13.33
CA VAL A 118 -4.79 11.90 -13.41
C VAL A 118 -3.56 11.32 -12.70
N HIS A 119 -2.39 11.89 -12.97
CA HIS A 119 -1.13 11.46 -12.35
C HIS A 119 -1.16 11.66 -10.83
N GLN A 120 -1.65 12.79 -10.35
CA GLN A 120 -1.79 13.05 -8.92
C GLN A 120 -2.78 12.09 -8.24
N ALA A 121 -3.88 11.75 -8.91
CA ALA A 121 -4.84 10.76 -8.40
C ALA A 121 -4.20 9.36 -8.30
N ALA A 122 -3.38 8.98 -9.28
CA ALA A 122 -2.64 7.72 -9.24
C ALA A 122 -1.60 7.68 -8.10
N ILE A 123 -0.88 8.79 -7.87
CA ILE A 123 0.04 8.93 -6.72
C ILE A 123 -0.72 8.79 -5.40
N ALA A 124 -1.87 9.45 -5.25
CA ALA A 124 -2.69 9.36 -4.05
C ALA A 124 -3.11 7.91 -3.77
N ILE A 125 -3.57 7.17 -4.78
CA ILE A 125 -3.96 5.76 -4.61
C ILE A 125 -2.78 4.88 -4.21
N LYS A 126 -1.60 5.14 -4.77
CA LYS A 126 -0.34 4.45 -4.42
C LYS A 126 0.04 4.69 -2.96
N GLU A 127 -0.25 5.87 -2.40
CA GLU A 127 0.16 6.29 -1.06
C GLU A 127 -0.81 5.89 0.05
N TYR A 128 -2.03 5.49 -0.28
CA TYR A 128 -2.98 5.01 0.72
C TYR A 128 -2.42 3.85 1.54
N SER A 129 -2.44 4.02 2.86
CA SER A 129 -2.08 2.98 3.82
C SER A 129 -3.16 1.89 3.92
N ALA A 130 -4.42 2.26 3.70
CA ALA A 130 -5.58 1.37 3.75
C ALA A 130 -6.49 1.53 2.51
N PRO A 131 -6.06 1.08 1.32
CA PRO A 131 -6.91 1.08 0.14
C PRO A 131 -8.12 0.13 0.33
N THR A 132 -9.27 0.57 -0.17
CA THR A 132 -10.57 -0.09 0.08
C THR A 132 -10.84 -1.31 -0.81
N ASP A 133 -10.52 -1.25 -2.11
CA ASP A 133 -10.93 -2.26 -3.08
C ASP A 133 -9.80 -2.65 -4.05
N PRO A 134 -9.20 -3.85 -3.91
CA PRO A 134 -8.15 -4.32 -4.81
C PRO A 134 -8.67 -4.65 -6.21
N ASP A 135 -9.93 -5.06 -6.36
CA ASP A 135 -10.51 -5.46 -7.65
C ASP A 135 -10.83 -4.22 -8.49
N ARG A 136 -11.25 -3.13 -7.86
CA ARG A 136 -11.34 -1.82 -8.52
C ARG A 136 -9.97 -1.36 -9.02
N ILE A 137 -8.91 -1.49 -8.20
CA ILE A 137 -7.53 -1.15 -8.60
C ILE A 137 -7.11 -1.98 -9.81
N ILE A 138 -7.31 -3.31 -9.76
CA ILE A 138 -6.97 -4.21 -10.88
C ILE A 138 -7.74 -3.83 -12.14
N LYS A 139 -9.04 -3.58 -12.04
CA LYS A 139 -9.88 -3.22 -13.19
C LYS A 139 -9.36 -1.96 -13.89
N VAL A 140 -9.00 -0.92 -13.13
CA VAL A 140 -8.46 0.32 -13.70
C VAL A 140 -7.05 0.10 -14.22
N LEU A 141 -6.17 -0.54 -13.44
CA LEU A 141 -4.81 -0.90 -13.83
C LEU A 141 -4.78 -1.57 -15.20
N LEU A 142 -5.62 -2.58 -15.42
CA LEU A 142 -5.62 -3.35 -16.67
C LEU A 142 -6.11 -2.56 -17.88
N ARG A 143 -6.91 -1.51 -17.69
CA ARG A 143 -7.62 -0.81 -18.78
C ARG A 143 -7.14 0.61 -19.04
N HIS A 144 -6.45 1.23 -18.08
CA HIS A 144 -6.02 2.61 -18.20
C HIS A 144 -5.04 2.80 -19.38
N GLU A 145 -5.04 3.92 -20.08
CA GLU A 145 -4.15 4.07 -21.25
C GLU A 145 -2.68 4.29 -20.85
N SER A 146 -2.43 5.06 -19.79
CA SER A 146 -1.08 5.32 -19.28
C SER A 146 -0.49 4.15 -18.48
N ASP A 147 0.69 3.69 -18.90
CA ASP A 147 1.46 2.65 -18.22
C ASP A 147 2.07 3.14 -16.90
N THR A 148 2.38 4.42 -16.77
CA THR A 148 2.83 5.05 -15.52
C THR A 148 1.72 5.02 -14.46
N VAL A 149 0.48 5.36 -14.86
CA VAL A 149 -0.69 5.28 -13.96
C VAL A 149 -0.93 3.83 -13.55
N ALA A 150 -0.87 2.88 -14.49
CA ALA A 150 -0.99 1.47 -14.18
C ALA A 150 0.11 0.99 -13.21
N GLY A 151 1.34 1.47 -13.36
CA GLY A 151 2.46 1.21 -12.44
C GLY A 151 2.20 1.71 -11.01
N HIS A 152 1.62 2.91 -10.85
CA HIS A 152 1.20 3.42 -9.55
C HIS A 152 0.08 2.57 -8.91
N LEU A 153 -0.93 2.19 -9.70
CA LEU A 153 -1.99 1.30 -9.24
C LEU A 153 -1.47 -0.08 -8.83
N PHE A 154 -0.48 -0.63 -9.55
CA PHE A 154 0.18 -1.87 -9.16
C PHE A 154 0.87 -1.73 -7.80
N LYS A 155 1.62 -0.62 -7.60
CA LYS A 155 2.26 -0.33 -6.30
C LYS A 155 1.23 -0.20 -5.17
N ALA A 156 0.04 0.35 -5.42
CA ALA A 156 -1.04 0.45 -4.43
C ALA A 156 -1.50 -0.92 -3.90
N LEU A 157 -1.41 -1.98 -4.71
CA LEU A 157 -1.72 -3.35 -4.28
C LEU A 157 -0.79 -3.84 -3.14
N THR A 158 0.31 -3.13 -2.88
CA THR A 158 1.25 -3.48 -1.82
C THR A 158 0.84 -3.08 -0.41
N ALA A 159 -0.11 -2.15 -0.26
CA ALA A 159 -0.67 -1.75 1.02
C ALA A 159 -1.67 -2.78 1.59
N PHE A 160 -2.20 -3.68 0.75
CA PHE A 160 -3.11 -4.72 1.22
C PHE A 160 -2.42 -5.77 2.09
N LYS A 161 -3.16 -6.30 3.07
CA LYS A 161 -2.74 -7.46 3.86
C LYS A 161 -2.34 -8.62 2.92
N ARG A 162 -1.31 -9.38 3.34
CA ARG A 162 -0.74 -10.51 2.58
C ARG A 162 -1.78 -11.37 1.87
N ARG A 163 -2.87 -11.72 2.57
CA ARG A 163 -3.92 -12.58 2.00
C ARG A 163 -4.57 -11.97 0.77
N THR A 164 -5.02 -10.73 0.90
CA THR A 164 -5.69 -9.98 -0.17
C THR A 164 -4.72 -9.64 -1.30
N GLN A 165 -3.49 -9.23 -0.93
CA GLN A 165 -2.43 -8.94 -1.90
C GLN A 165 -2.11 -10.15 -2.78
N THR A 166 -1.92 -11.34 -2.22
CA THR A 166 -1.63 -12.55 -3.01
C THR A 166 -2.77 -12.85 -4.00
N LYS A 167 -4.03 -12.77 -3.57
CA LYS A 167 -5.18 -12.97 -4.48
C LYS A 167 -5.20 -11.95 -5.62
N ALA A 168 -4.94 -10.68 -5.29
CA ALA A 168 -4.89 -9.62 -6.28
C ALA A 168 -3.79 -9.86 -7.32
N LEU A 169 -2.58 -10.23 -6.88
CA LEU A 169 -1.46 -10.50 -7.77
C LEU A 169 -1.67 -11.74 -8.64
N LEU A 170 -2.32 -12.79 -8.13
CA LEU A 170 -2.67 -13.98 -8.92
C LEU A 170 -3.55 -13.64 -10.13
N LYS A 171 -4.52 -12.71 -9.97
CA LYS A 171 -5.39 -12.25 -11.07
C LYS A 171 -4.61 -11.54 -12.18
N LEU A 172 -3.43 -11.01 -11.88
CA LEU A 172 -2.61 -10.26 -12.84
C LEU A 172 -1.69 -11.15 -13.68
N LEU A 173 -1.52 -12.44 -13.32
CA LEU A 173 -0.65 -13.37 -14.04
C LEU A 173 -1.11 -13.66 -15.48
N ALA A 174 -2.40 -13.51 -15.76
CA ALA A 174 -2.96 -13.69 -17.09
C ALA A 174 -2.81 -12.46 -18.01
N SER A 175 -2.23 -11.35 -17.51
CA SER A 175 -2.14 -10.11 -18.28
C SER A 175 -0.71 -9.79 -18.71
N GLY A 176 -0.53 -9.58 -20.02
CA GLY A 176 0.68 -9.03 -20.60
C GLY A 176 0.72 -7.50 -20.64
N ARG A 177 -0.20 -6.81 -19.95
CA ARG A 177 -0.23 -5.35 -19.92
C ARG A 177 1.12 -4.78 -19.48
N GLN A 178 1.63 -3.78 -20.20
CA GLN A 178 2.84 -3.07 -19.79
C GLN A 178 2.57 -2.14 -18.60
N LEU A 179 3.58 -2.06 -17.72
CA LEU A 179 3.66 -1.09 -16.64
C LEU A 179 4.95 -0.31 -16.80
N GLU A 180 4.90 1.00 -16.62
CA GLU A 180 6.09 1.84 -16.54
C GLU A 180 6.42 2.10 -15.07
N PHE A 181 7.67 1.86 -14.70
CA PHE A 181 8.20 2.20 -13.39
C PHE A 181 9.27 3.28 -13.54
N ASP A 182 8.95 4.46 -13.00
CA ASP A 182 9.92 5.54 -12.83
C ASP A 182 10.65 5.36 -11.48
N MET A 183 11.97 5.29 -11.55
CA MET A 183 12.87 5.23 -10.39
C MET A 183 13.73 6.49 -10.27
N GLU A 184 13.27 7.62 -10.82
CA GLU A 184 13.90 8.95 -10.87
C GLU A 184 15.16 9.01 -11.74
N VAL A 185 16.03 8.00 -11.65
CA VAL A 185 17.28 7.88 -12.41
C VAL A 185 17.06 7.22 -13.77
N PHE A 186 16.14 6.26 -13.85
CA PHE A 186 15.75 5.62 -15.10
C PHE A 186 14.31 5.10 -15.05
N LYS A 187 13.75 4.92 -16.25
CA LYS A 187 12.45 4.31 -16.47
C LYS A 187 12.63 2.95 -17.10
N PHE A 188 11.80 2.00 -16.70
CA PHE A 188 11.72 0.72 -17.38
C PHE A 188 10.27 0.27 -17.50
N THR A 189 9.98 -0.49 -18.55
CA THR A 189 8.69 -1.10 -18.78
C THR A 189 8.77 -2.60 -18.55
N SER A 190 7.73 -3.19 -17.95
CA SER A 190 7.63 -4.63 -17.76
C SER A 190 6.17 -5.07 -17.86
N PRO A 191 5.90 -6.27 -18.42
CA PRO A 191 4.58 -6.89 -18.32
C PRO A 191 4.17 -7.03 -16.85
N VAL A 192 2.90 -6.73 -16.54
CA VAL A 192 2.36 -6.82 -15.18
C VAL A 192 2.47 -8.24 -14.62
N ARG A 193 2.35 -9.28 -15.46
CA ARG A 193 2.57 -10.67 -15.04
C ARG A 193 3.94 -10.89 -14.40
N ASP A 194 5.01 -10.34 -14.97
CA ASP A 194 6.38 -10.58 -14.51
C ASP A 194 6.62 -9.89 -13.16
N VAL A 195 6.14 -8.64 -13.05
CA VAL A 195 6.20 -7.89 -11.80
C VAL A 195 5.33 -8.56 -10.72
N ALA A 196 4.17 -9.11 -11.10
CA ALA A 196 3.31 -9.86 -10.21
C ALA A 196 3.96 -11.16 -9.73
N LEU A 197 4.66 -11.90 -10.59
CA LEU A 197 5.45 -13.08 -10.22
C LEU A 197 6.51 -12.75 -9.18
N ASP A 198 7.32 -11.72 -9.45
CA ASP A 198 8.35 -11.24 -8.51
C ASP A 198 7.73 -10.87 -7.15
N ARG A 199 6.61 -10.15 -7.17
CA ARG A 199 5.95 -9.73 -5.96
C ARG A 199 5.32 -10.91 -5.21
N LEU A 200 4.72 -11.88 -5.90
CA LEU A 200 4.17 -13.10 -5.29
C LEU A 200 5.25 -13.88 -4.55
N CYS A 201 6.44 -14.01 -5.13
CA CYS A 201 7.58 -14.65 -4.48
C CYS A 201 7.93 -13.95 -3.15
N LYS A 202 8.04 -12.61 -3.18
CA LYS A 202 8.35 -11.80 -1.98
C LYS A 202 7.27 -11.89 -0.90
N VAL A 203 5.99 -11.91 -1.29
CA VAL A 203 4.85 -11.85 -0.37
C VAL A 203 4.56 -13.21 0.27
N THR A 204 4.71 -14.31 -0.48
CA THR A 204 4.42 -15.68 -0.03
C THR A 204 5.65 -16.39 0.54
N LYS A 205 6.87 -15.90 0.26
CA LYS A 205 8.13 -16.35 0.84
C LYS A 205 8.33 -17.86 0.66
N ARG A 206 8.43 -18.63 1.75
CA ARG A 206 8.58 -20.10 1.75
C ARG A 206 7.44 -20.83 1.02
N LYS A 207 6.30 -20.17 0.78
CA LYS A 207 5.16 -20.73 0.04
C LYS A 207 5.13 -20.32 -1.43
N ALA A 208 6.18 -19.67 -1.95
CA ALA A 208 6.22 -19.18 -3.33
C ALA A 208 6.02 -20.32 -4.34
N ALA A 209 6.83 -21.38 -4.27
CA ALA A 209 6.72 -22.52 -5.18
C ALA A 209 5.32 -23.15 -5.20
N ILE A 210 4.74 -23.40 -4.02
CA ILE A 210 3.38 -23.94 -3.87
C ILE A 210 2.32 -23.00 -4.46
N THR A 211 2.48 -21.69 -4.25
CA THR A 211 1.54 -20.69 -4.76
C THR A 211 1.59 -20.60 -6.28
N LEU A 212 2.79 -20.65 -6.86
CA LEU A 212 2.98 -20.60 -8.30
C LEU A 212 2.55 -21.91 -8.99
N ALA A 213 2.88 -23.07 -8.43
CA ALA A 213 2.42 -24.37 -8.94
C ALA A 213 0.89 -24.50 -8.92
N GLY A 214 0.23 -23.93 -7.91
CA GLY A 214 -1.23 -23.84 -7.88
C GLY A 214 -1.80 -22.87 -8.93
N ALA A 215 -1.06 -21.81 -9.28
CA ALA A 215 -1.49 -20.83 -10.26
C ALA A 215 -1.47 -21.36 -11.70
N LEU A 216 -0.66 -22.39 -11.98
CA LEU A 216 -0.59 -23.05 -13.30
C LEU A 216 -1.95 -23.54 -13.82
N SER A 217 -2.90 -23.85 -12.94
CA SER A 217 -4.25 -24.27 -13.33
C SER A 217 -5.23 -23.11 -13.54
N MET A 218 -4.79 -21.86 -13.37
CA MET A 218 -5.65 -20.70 -13.62
C MET A 218 -5.81 -20.46 -15.12
N PRO A 219 -7.02 -20.10 -15.61
CA PRO A 219 -7.23 -19.88 -17.03
C PRO A 219 -6.46 -18.66 -17.54
N GLY A 220 -5.81 -18.80 -18.70
CA GLY A 220 -5.15 -17.71 -19.42
C GLY A 220 -3.82 -17.24 -18.83
N VAL A 221 -3.28 -17.94 -17.82
CA VAL A 221 -1.94 -17.63 -17.31
C VAL A 221 -0.86 -18.03 -18.31
N ASP A 222 0.24 -17.30 -18.28
CA ASP A 222 1.44 -17.65 -19.02
C ASP A 222 2.17 -18.78 -18.28
N VAL A 223 1.90 -20.01 -18.70
CA VAL A 223 2.43 -21.22 -18.07
C VAL A 223 3.95 -21.28 -18.15
N ALA A 224 4.54 -20.85 -19.27
CA ALA A 224 5.99 -20.79 -19.46
C ALA A 224 6.64 -19.81 -18.46
N ALA A 225 6.08 -18.61 -18.30
CA ALA A 225 6.61 -17.64 -17.35
C ALA A 225 6.55 -18.14 -15.88
N ILE A 226 5.50 -18.88 -15.52
CA ILE A 226 5.39 -19.49 -14.18
C ILE A 226 6.39 -20.65 -14.02
N ASP A 227 6.54 -21.50 -15.04
CA ASP A 227 7.49 -22.61 -15.06
C ASP A 227 8.93 -22.11 -14.90
N ASP A 228 9.35 -21.12 -15.70
CA ASP A 228 10.67 -20.50 -15.60
C ASP A 228 10.95 -19.99 -14.18
N ARG A 229 9.95 -19.34 -13.56
CA ARG A 229 10.08 -18.86 -12.19
C ARG A 229 10.19 -20.01 -11.19
N LEU A 230 9.44 -21.10 -11.38
CA LEU A 230 9.50 -22.28 -10.53
C LEU A 230 10.85 -23.01 -10.62
N ARG A 231 11.42 -23.12 -11.82
CA ARG A 231 12.79 -23.64 -12.04
C ARG A 231 13.81 -22.83 -11.25
N ILE A 232 13.75 -21.50 -11.33
CA ILE A 232 14.65 -20.60 -10.58
C ILE A 232 14.49 -20.78 -9.07
N LEU A 233 13.25 -20.93 -8.58
CA LEU A 233 12.98 -21.02 -7.14
C LEU A 233 13.38 -22.37 -6.52
N THR A 234 13.31 -23.45 -7.29
CA THR A 234 13.43 -24.82 -6.75
C THR A 234 14.68 -25.56 -7.24
N GLY A 235 15.27 -25.12 -8.35
CA GLY A 235 16.33 -25.85 -9.07
C GLY A 235 15.82 -27.10 -9.81
N MET A 236 14.52 -27.42 -9.74
CA MET A 236 13.94 -28.55 -10.43
C MET A 236 13.74 -28.21 -11.92
N ASN A 237 13.94 -29.21 -12.77
CA ASN A 237 13.67 -29.16 -14.21
C ASN A 237 12.75 -30.34 -14.56
N PRO A 238 11.44 -30.11 -14.75
CA PRO A 238 10.53 -31.14 -15.25
C PRO A 238 10.95 -31.58 -16.66
N ASP A 239 11.40 -32.82 -16.79
CA ASP A 239 11.78 -33.43 -18.06
C ASP A 239 10.52 -33.99 -18.75
N THR A 240 9.81 -33.14 -19.49
CA THR A 240 8.59 -33.51 -20.21
C THR A 240 8.33 -32.58 -21.39
N GLU A 241 7.73 -33.13 -22.45
CA GLU A 241 7.32 -32.37 -23.64
C GLU A 241 5.87 -31.84 -23.53
N THR A 242 5.08 -32.33 -22.58
CA THR A 242 3.66 -31.93 -22.45
C THR A 242 3.45 -30.94 -21.30
N GLU A 243 2.71 -29.85 -21.59
CA GLU A 243 2.36 -28.84 -20.60
C GLU A 243 1.55 -29.44 -19.45
N SER A 244 0.60 -30.33 -19.74
CA SER A 244 -0.23 -31.01 -18.74
C SER A 244 0.59 -31.83 -17.75
N ASP A 245 1.59 -32.59 -18.23
CA ASP A 245 2.47 -33.36 -17.34
C ASP A 245 3.37 -32.44 -16.51
N MET A 246 3.88 -31.36 -17.10
CA MET A 246 4.67 -30.37 -16.38
C MET A 246 3.88 -29.75 -15.22
N ILE A 247 2.63 -29.35 -15.47
CA ILE A 247 1.74 -28.81 -14.44
C ILE A 247 1.53 -29.84 -13.32
N ARG A 248 1.26 -31.09 -13.68
CA ARG A 248 1.09 -32.17 -12.71
C ARG A 248 2.35 -32.40 -11.86
N ILE A 249 3.54 -32.45 -12.48
CA ILE A 249 4.82 -32.62 -11.79
C ILE A 249 5.07 -31.48 -10.80
N TRP A 250 4.83 -30.23 -11.19
CA TRP A 250 4.95 -29.09 -10.27
C TRP A 250 3.98 -29.18 -9.09
N GLN A 251 2.75 -29.61 -9.32
CA GLN A 251 1.74 -29.71 -8.27
C GLN A 251 2.05 -30.83 -7.28
N GLU A 252 2.50 -31.98 -7.77
CA GLU A 252 2.91 -33.12 -6.95
C GLU A 252 4.18 -32.80 -6.14
N SER A 253 5.23 -32.30 -6.79
CA SER A 253 6.52 -32.01 -6.16
C SER A 253 6.47 -30.91 -5.09
N THR A 254 5.58 -29.92 -5.26
CA THR A 254 5.40 -28.84 -4.29
C THR A 254 4.34 -29.16 -3.22
N GLY A 255 3.57 -30.24 -3.39
CA GLY A 255 2.54 -30.63 -2.43
C GLY A 255 1.34 -29.67 -2.40
N VAL A 256 0.84 -29.26 -3.59
CA VAL A 256 -0.35 -28.42 -3.70
C VAL A 256 -1.58 -29.16 -3.16
N SER A 257 -1.98 -28.84 -1.92
CA SER A 257 -3.15 -29.45 -1.27
C SER A 257 -4.44 -28.63 -1.45
N GLU A 258 -5.59 -29.22 -1.11
CA GLU A 258 -6.90 -28.55 -1.13
C GLU A 258 -6.96 -27.26 -0.30
N GLY A 259 -6.19 -27.15 0.79
CA GLY A 259 -6.10 -25.93 1.60
C GLY A 259 -5.49 -24.75 0.84
N ASN A 260 -4.60 -25.02 -0.12
CA ASN A 260 -3.97 -24.00 -0.97
C ASN A 260 -4.92 -23.53 -2.09
N LYS A 261 -5.94 -24.33 -2.45
CA LYS A 261 -6.96 -23.93 -3.44
C LYS A 261 -7.75 -22.68 -3.02
N ARG A 262 -7.79 -22.33 -1.73
CA ARG A 262 -8.45 -21.11 -1.21
C ARG A 262 -7.86 -19.78 -1.71
N TRP A 263 -6.63 -19.78 -2.23
CA TRP A 263 -6.00 -18.61 -2.83
C TRP A 263 -6.53 -18.32 -4.25
N PHE A 264 -7.01 -19.36 -4.92
CA PHE A 264 -7.39 -19.36 -6.34
C PHE A 264 -8.90 -19.34 -6.56
N ARG A 265 -9.68 -19.31 -5.46
CA ARG A 265 -11.13 -19.04 -5.44
C ARG A 265 -11.40 -17.56 -5.16
#